data_AF-W6VCW2-F1
#
_entry.id   AF-W6VCW2-F1
#
_cell.length_a   1.000
_cell.length_b   1.000
_cell.length_c   1.000
_cell.angle_alpha   90.00
_cell.angle_beta   90.00
_cell.angle_gamma   90.00
#
_symmetry.space_group_name_H-M   'P 1'
#
loop_
_entity.id
_entity.type
_entity.pdbx_description
1 polymer ?
#
loop_
_entity_poly.entity_id
_entity_poly.type
_entity_poly.pdbx_seq_one_letter_code
_entity_poly.pdbx_strand_id
1 'polypeptide(L)'
;MSKSVQLIKDHDVKWIDLRFTDTKGTQHHVTMPARDALDEAFFEEGKMFDGSSIAGWKGIEASDMILMPDDSTAVLDPFTEEPTLILVCDVIEPSTMQGYDRDPRAIAKRAEEYLKSTGIGDTVFVGPEPEFFIFDQVKFKSDISGSMFKIYSEQGSWMSDQDVEGGNKGHRPGVKGGYFPVPPFDHDHEIRTSMCNAMEEMGLVIEVHHHEVATAGQNEIGVKFNTLVAKADEVQTLKYCVHNVADAYGRTATFMPKPLYGDNGSGMHVHLSIAKDGKNTFAGEGYAGLSDTALYFIGGIIKHGKALNGFTNPSTNSYKRLVPGFEAPVMLAYSARNRSASIRIPYVSSPRARRIEARFPDPAANPYLAFAALVMAGLDGIQNKIHPGDAADKNLYDLPPEEAKEIPQVCGSLKEALEELDKGRAFLTKGGVFSDDFIDAYIALKSEEEIKVRTFVHPLEYELYYSC
;
A
#
# COMPACT_ATOMS: atom_id res chain seq x y z
N MET A 1 -8.25 -29.23 -15.87
CA MET A 1 -6.93 -29.35 -15.21
C MET A 1 -6.65 -27.99 -14.60
N SER A 2 -6.34 -27.92 -13.31
CA SER A 2 -6.05 -26.66 -12.61
C SER A 2 -4.80 -25.99 -13.19
N LYS A 3 -4.71 -24.67 -13.07
CA LYS A 3 -3.56 -23.88 -13.54
C LYS A 3 -2.27 -24.35 -12.87
N SER A 4 -2.31 -24.62 -11.58
CA SER A 4 -1.17 -25.11 -10.81
C SER A 4 -0.68 -26.47 -11.30
N VAL A 5 -1.57 -27.44 -11.53
CA VAL A 5 -1.17 -28.78 -12.00
C VAL A 5 -0.53 -28.71 -13.38
N GLN A 6 -0.98 -27.79 -14.24
CA GLN A 6 -0.35 -27.54 -15.54
C GLN A 6 1.07 -26.99 -15.35
N LEU A 7 1.23 -25.92 -14.56
CA LEU A 7 2.54 -25.31 -14.31
C LEU A 7 3.52 -26.28 -13.63
N ILE A 8 3.04 -27.11 -12.70
CA ILE A 8 3.87 -28.12 -12.03
C ILE A 8 4.51 -29.07 -13.05
N LYS A 9 3.73 -29.50 -14.05
CA LYS A 9 4.20 -30.42 -15.09
C LYS A 9 5.12 -29.73 -16.10
N ASP A 10 4.75 -28.53 -16.54
CA ASP A 10 5.47 -27.81 -17.59
C ASP A 10 6.85 -27.32 -17.15
N HIS A 11 6.99 -27.00 -15.86
CA HIS A 11 8.21 -26.42 -15.29
C HIS A 11 8.92 -27.34 -14.29
N ASP A 12 8.50 -28.60 -14.18
CA ASP A 12 9.07 -29.59 -13.26
C ASP A 12 9.17 -29.07 -11.81
N VAL A 13 8.10 -28.40 -11.36
CA VAL A 13 8.04 -27.72 -10.05
C VAL A 13 8.26 -28.72 -8.93
N LYS A 14 9.18 -28.40 -8.02
CA LYS A 14 9.51 -29.23 -6.85
C LYS A 14 8.76 -28.80 -5.60
N TRP A 15 8.47 -27.51 -5.49
CA TRP A 15 7.91 -26.90 -4.29
C TRP A 15 6.70 -26.01 -4.60
N ILE A 16 5.76 -25.99 -3.67
CA ILE A 16 4.62 -25.09 -3.67
C ILE A 16 4.78 -24.17 -2.46
N ASP A 17 4.80 -22.87 -2.71
CA ASP A 17 4.96 -21.84 -1.68
C ASP A 17 3.61 -21.17 -1.42
N LEU A 18 2.98 -21.53 -0.30
CA LEU A 18 1.67 -21.01 0.10
C LEU A 18 1.86 -19.67 0.79
N ARG A 19 1.37 -18.59 0.19
CA ARG A 19 1.53 -17.22 0.71
C ARG A 19 0.22 -16.64 1.21
N PHE A 20 0.26 -15.93 2.32
CA PHE A 20 -0.88 -15.19 2.86
C PHE A 20 -0.42 -13.87 3.46
N THR A 21 -1.34 -12.94 3.74
CA THR A 21 -0.99 -11.62 4.27
C THR A 21 -1.60 -11.40 5.65
N ASP A 22 -0.78 -11.01 6.63
CA ASP A 22 -1.25 -10.72 7.98
C ASP A 22 -1.94 -9.34 8.10
N THR A 23 -2.51 -9.06 9.27
CA THR A 23 -3.15 -7.79 9.61
C THR A 23 -2.28 -6.55 9.33
N LYS A 24 -0.95 -6.65 9.50
CA LYS A 24 -0.02 -5.54 9.27
C LYS A 24 0.27 -5.31 7.78
N GLY A 25 0.00 -6.30 6.94
CA GLY A 25 0.33 -6.26 5.51
C GLY A 25 1.58 -7.06 5.14
N THR A 26 2.17 -7.79 6.09
CA THR A 26 3.33 -8.65 5.83
C THR A 26 2.86 -9.89 5.07
N GLN A 27 3.50 -10.19 3.94
CA GLN A 27 3.31 -11.47 3.27
C GLN A 27 4.13 -12.54 3.98
N HIS A 28 3.45 -13.59 4.44
CA HIS A 28 4.05 -14.78 5.05
C HIS A 28 3.98 -15.93 4.06
N HIS A 29 4.80 -16.96 4.27
CA HIS A 29 4.79 -18.14 3.42
C HIS A 29 5.07 -19.43 4.18
N VAL A 30 4.58 -20.56 3.63
CA VAL A 30 4.95 -21.92 4.03
C VAL A 30 5.09 -22.80 2.80
N THR A 31 6.21 -23.51 2.70
CA THR A 31 6.55 -24.31 1.52
C THR A 31 6.25 -25.78 1.74
N MET A 32 5.66 -26.43 0.74
CA MET A 32 5.32 -27.86 0.75
C MET A 32 5.75 -28.55 -0.56
N PRO A 33 5.97 -29.88 -0.57
CA PRO A 33 6.33 -30.60 -1.79
C PRO A 33 5.24 -30.50 -2.87
N ALA A 34 5.62 -30.27 -4.13
CA ALA A 34 4.65 -30.11 -5.23
C ALA A 34 3.78 -31.35 -5.50
N ARG A 35 4.25 -32.55 -5.13
CA ARG A 35 3.47 -33.80 -5.24
C ARG A 35 2.15 -33.74 -4.45
N ASP A 36 2.12 -32.98 -3.37
CA ASP A 36 0.96 -32.87 -2.49
C ASP A 36 -0.14 -31.99 -3.10
N ALA A 37 0.18 -31.14 -4.08
CA ALA A 37 -0.80 -30.33 -4.83
C ALA A 37 -1.40 -31.08 -6.04
N LEU A 38 -0.97 -32.31 -6.30
CA LEU A 38 -1.55 -33.19 -7.33
C LEU A 38 -2.81 -33.92 -6.84
N ASP A 39 -3.05 -33.91 -5.52
CA ASP A 39 -4.29 -34.37 -4.93
C ASP A 39 -5.37 -33.30 -5.10
N GLU A 40 -6.49 -33.64 -5.72
CA GLU A 40 -7.59 -32.69 -5.94
C GLU A 40 -8.16 -32.16 -4.61
N ALA A 41 -8.08 -32.95 -3.53
CA ALA A 41 -8.53 -32.55 -2.20
C ALA A 41 -7.74 -31.35 -1.65
N PHE A 42 -6.51 -31.10 -2.12
CA PHE A 42 -5.70 -29.96 -1.64
C PHE A 42 -6.37 -28.61 -1.89
N PHE A 43 -7.03 -28.44 -3.04
CA PHE A 43 -7.73 -27.19 -3.37
C PHE A 43 -9.14 -27.09 -2.74
N GLU A 44 -9.64 -28.17 -2.16
CA GLU A 44 -10.95 -28.21 -1.49
C GLU A 44 -10.81 -28.14 0.05
N GLU A 45 -9.77 -28.75 0.61
CA GLU A 45 -9.53 -28.88 2.05
C GLU A 45 -8.46 -27.89 2.56
N GLY A 46 -7.54 -27.47 1.70
CA GLY A 46 -6.42 -26.59 2.06
C GLY A 46 -5.33 -27.28 2.90
N LYS A 47 -4.54 -26.48 3.61
CA LYS A 47 -3.48 -26.96 4.52
C LYS A 47 -3.57 -26.31 5.88
N MET A 48 -3.46 -27.12 6.93
CA MET A 48 -3.44 -26.66 8.32
C MET A 48 -2.15 -25.88 8.64
N PHE A 49 -2.29 -24.81 9.42
CA PHE A 49 -1.16 -24.08 10.01
C PHE A 49 -1.53 -23.49 11.37
N ASP A 50 -0.52 -23.12 12.16
CA ASP A 50 -0.67 -22.47 13.46
C ASP A 50 -0.74 -20.95 13.30
N GLY A 51 -1.93 -20.37 13.55
CA GLY A 51 -2.17 -18.93 13.46
C GLY A 51 -1.80 -18.15 14.73
N SER A 52 -1.43 -18.79 15.85
CA SER A 52 -1.18 -18.09 17.12
C SER A 52 0.07 -17.22 17.14
N SER A 53 1.01 -17.49 16.24
CA SER A 53 2.23 -16.71 16.08
C SER A 53 2.03 -15.48 15.16
N ILE A 54 0.83 -15.29 14.62
CA ILE A 54 0.49 -14.11 13.81
C ILE A 54 -0.15 -13.04 14.68
N ALA A 55 0.49 -11.88 14.75
CA ALA A 55 0.07 -10.81 15.65
C ALA A 55 -1.34 -10.29 15.32
N GLY A 56 -2.21 -10.27 16.34
CA GLY A 56 -3.61 -9.84 16.21
C GLY A 56 -4.56 -10.92 15.68
N TRP A 57 -4.11 -12.17 15.53
CA TRP A 57 -4.96 -13.31 15.15
C TRP A 57 -5.36 -14.14 16.39
N LYS A 58 -5.42 -15.47 16.27
CA LYS A 58 -5.93 -16.36 17.30
C LYS A 58 -5.00 -16.45 18.52
N GLY A 59 -5.59 -16.70 19.69
CA GLY A 59 -4.85 -17.09 20.87
C GLY A 59 -4.28 -18.52 20.77
N ILE A 60 -3.37 -18.86 21.67
CA ILE A 60 -2.71 -20.19 21.73
C ILE A 60 -3.75 -21.31 21.96
N GLU A 61 -4.86 -21.00 22.62
CA GLU A 61 -5.92 -21.94 22.97
C GLU A 61 -6.79 -22.41 21.78
N ALA A 62 -6.74 -21.72 20.64
CA ALA A 62 -7.58 -22.02 19.48
C ALA A 62 -6.82 -21.87 18.14
N SER A 63 -5.52 -22.10 18.14
CA SER A 63 -4.58 -21.59 17.14
C SER A 63 -4.67 -22.19 15.73
N ASP A 64 -5.27 -23.38 15.59
CA ASP A 64 -5.36 -24.08 14.31
C ASP A 64 -6.20 -23.31 13.28
N MET A 65 -5.67 -23.21 12.06
CA MET A 65 -6.25 -22.50 10.92
C MET A 65 -5.95 -23.22 9.61
N ILE A 66 -6.67 -22.89 8.53
CA ILE A 66 -6.46 -23.47 7.19
C ILE A 66 -5.98 -22.38 6.23
N LEU A 67 -4.92 -22.66 5.48
CA LEU A 67 -4.58 -21.95 4.25
C LEU A 67 -5.32 -22.60 3.08
N MET A 68 -6.25 -21.85 2.49
CA MET A 68 -7.01 -22.29 1.32
C MET A 68 -6.39 -21.70 0.05
N PRO A 69 -5.70 -22.49 -0.78
CA PRO A 69 -4.99 -22.00 -1.95
C PRO A 69 -5.94 -21.54 -3.06
N ASP A 70 -5.65 -20.39 -3.65
CA ASP A 70 -6.36 -19.87 -4.82
C ASP A 70 -5.58 -20.20 -6.10
N ASP A 71 -6.01 -21.23 -6.82
CA ASP A 71 -5.36 -21.73 -8.05
C ASP A 71 -5.20 -20.65 -9.13
N SER A 72 -6.06 -19.62 -9.15
CA SER A 72 -5.95 -18.53 -10.13
C SER A 72 -4.67 -17.72 -9.97
N THR A 73 -4.12 -17.68 -8.75
CA THR A 73 -2.92 -16.91 -8.36
C THR A 73 -1.61 -17.62 -8.66
N ALA A 74 -1.65 -18.87 -9.13
CA ALA A 74 -0.47 -19.68 -9.42
C ALA A 74 0.57 -18.95 -10.29
N VAL A 75 1.79 -18.80 -9.80
CA VAL A 75 2.89 -18.12 -10.51
C VAL A 75 4.23 -18.70 -10.08
N LEU A 76 5.20 -18.82 -10.99
CA LEU A 76 6.54 -19.30 -10.65
C LEU A 76 7.31 -18.21 -9.90
N ASP A 77 8.14 -18.62 -8.94
CA ASP A 77 9.05 -17.73 -8.24
C ASP A 77 10.38 -17.59 -9.01
N PRO A 78 10.71 -16.41 -9.58
CA PRO A 78 11.91 -16.22 -10.38
C PRO A 78 13.20 -16.13 -9.53
N PHE A 79 13.11 -16.10 -8.20
CA PHE A 79 14.24 -15.95 -7.29
C PHE A 79 14.70 -17.26 -6.65
N THR A 80 13.90 -18.33 -6.77
CA THR A 80 14.22 -19.64 -6.19
C THR A 80 15.16 -20.46 -7.07
N GLU A 81 16.14 -21.14 -6.47
CA GLU A 81 17.05 -22.05 -7.20
C GLU A 81 16.31 -23.29 -7.73
N GLU A 82 15.48 -23.90 -6.89
CA GLU A 82 14.63 -25.02 -7.27
C GLU A 82 13.27 -24.50 -7.76
N PRO A 83 12.75 -24.98 -8.91
CA PRO A 83 11.47 -24.53 -9.45
C PRO A 83 10.36 -24.59 -8.40
N THR A 84 9.89 -23.40 -8.00
CA THR A 84 8.90 -23.21 -6.95
C THR A 84 7.70 -22.45 -7.50
N LEU A 85 6.50 -22.94 -7.22
CA LEU A 85 5.24 -22.30 -7.61
C LEU A 85 4.60 -21.65 -6.39
N ILE A 86 4.33 -20.36 -6.48
CA ILE A 86 3.63 -19.58 -5.46
C ILE A 86 2.12 -19.73 -5.65
N LEU A 87 1.40 -19.90 -4.54
CA LEU A 87 -0.06 -19.78 -4.46
C LEU A 87 -0.43 -18.83 -3.33
N VAL A 88 -1.26 -17.84 -3.61
CA VAL A 88 -1.85 -16.99 -2.59
C VAL A 88 -3.03 -17.73 -1.96
N CYS A 89 -3.11 -17.71 -0.65
CA CYS A 89 -4.12 -18.39 0.13
C CYS A 89 -5.04 -17.38 0.82
N ASP A 90 -6.32 -17.75 0.92
CA ASP A 90 -7.19 -17.21 1.96
C ASP A 90 -6.96 -17.98 3.26
N VAL A 91 -7.32 -17.35 4.36
CA VAL A 91 -7.23 -17.97 5.68
C VAL A 91 -8.64 -18.35 6.14
N ILE A 92 -8.83 -19.60 6.51
CA ILE A 92 -10.14 -20.19 6.80
C ILE A 92 -10.20 -20.68 8.26
N GLU A 93 -11.37 -20.47 8.89
CA GLU A 93 -11.69 -21.00 10.21
C GLU A 93 -12.04 -22.50 10.11
N PRO A 94 -11.27 -23.42 10.73
CA PRO A 94 -11.48 -24.86 10.57
C PRO A 94 -12.84 -25.35 11.09
N SER A 95 -13.39 -24.69 12.12
CA SER A 95 -14.64 -25.12 12.73
C SER A 95 -15.88 -24.82 11.88
N THR A 96 -15.82 -23.81 11.01
CA THR A 96 -16.95 -23.35 10.18
C THR A 96 -16.70 -23.46 8.68
N MET A 97 -15.44 -23.66 8.27
CA MET A 97 -14.96 -23.58 6.88
C MET A 97 -15.29 -22.23 6.21
N GLN A 98 -15.44 -21.17 7.01
CA GLN A 98 -15.68 -19.80 6.53
C GLN A 98 -14.38 -19.00 6.52
N GLY A 99 -14.32 -17.98 5.66
CA GLY A 99 -13.21 -17.02 5.64
C GLY A 99 -12.99 -16.42 7.01
N TYR A 100 -11.74 -16.43 7.47
CA TYR A 100 -11.37 -15.90 8.77
C TYR A 100 -11.64 -14.40 8.79
N ASP A 101 -12.32 -13.96 9.83
CA ASP A 101 -12.84 -12.60 9.88
C ASP A 101 -11.74 -11.52 9.97
N ARG A 102 -10.54 -11.90 10.41
CA ARG A 102 -9.36 -11.02 10.46
C ARG A 102 -8.36 -11.24 9.31
N ASP A 103 -8.71 -12.05 8.31
CA ASP A 103 -7.94 -12.16 7.07
C ASP A 103 -8.17 -10.92 6.19
N PRO A 104 -7.13 -10.10 5.93
CA PRO A 104 -7.24 -8.95 5.05
C PRO A 104 -7.75 -9.29 3.65
N ARG A 105 -7.34 -10.43 3.09
CA ARG A 105 -7.75 -10.85 1.74
C ARG A 105 -9.23 -11.19 1.71
N ALA A 106 -9.75 -11.87 2.73
CA ALA A 106 -11.17 -12.12 2.89
C ALA A 106 -11.98 -10.82 3.07
N ILE A 107 -11.48 -9.83 3.83
CA ILE A 107 -12.12 -8.50 3.96
C ILE A 107 -12.20 -7.81 2.58
N ALA A 108 -11.14 -7.84 1.80
CA ALA A 108 -11.11 -7.29 0.45
C ALA A 108 -12.13 -7.97 -0.49
N LYS A 109 -12.26 -9.30 -0.42
CA LYS A 109 -13.28 -10.06 -1.16
C LYS A 109 -14.69 -9.65 -0.75
N ARG A 110 -14.96 -9.54 0.56
CA ARG A 110 -16.25 -9.05 1.08
C ARG A 110 -16.57 -7.64 0.58
N ALA A 111 -15.57 -6.75 0.43
CA ALA A 111 -15.78 -5.42 -0.11
C ALA A 111 -16.21 -5.43 -1.60
N GLU A 112 -15.61 -6.30 -2.43
CA GLU A 112 -16.03 -6.50 -3.82
C GLU A 112 -17.45 -7.09 -3.92
N GLU A 113 -17.77 -8.06 -3.06
CA GLU A 113 -19.12 -8.64 -2.97
C GLU A 113 -20.15 -7.61 -2.50
N TYR A 114 -19.78 -6.77 -1.54
CA TYR A 114 -20.64 -5.70 -1.07
C TYR A 114 -20.97 -4.72 -2.19
N LEU A 115 -19.97 -4.25 -2.96
CA LEU A 115 -20.19 -3.41 -4.15
C LEU A 115 -21.25 -4.03 -5.07
N LYS A 116 -21.10 -5.32 -5.42
CA LYS A 116 -22.06 -6.03 -6.29
C LYS A 116 -23.47 -6.04 -5.67
N SER A 117 -23.58 -6.34 -4.38
CA SER A 117 -24.88 -6.40 -3.68
C SER A 117 -25.59 -5.06 -3.58
N THR A 118 -24.87 -3.93 -3.60
CA THR A 118 -25.48 -2.59 -3.63
C THR A 118 -26.12 -2.24 -4.98
N GLY A 119 -25.75 -2.93 -6.05
CA GLY A 119 -26.17 -2.60 -7.42
C GLY A 119 -25.55 -1.32 -7.99
N ILE A 120 -24.60 -0.68 -7.30
CA ILE A 120 -23.90 0.54 -7.75
C ILE A 120 -22.95 0.20 -8.91
N GLY A 121 -22.28 -0.95 -8.85
CA GLY A 121 -21.39 -1.46 -9.88
C GLY A 121 -21.14 -2.95 -9.71
N ASP A 122 -20.49 -3.56 -10.69
CA ASP A 122 -20.10 -4.98 -10.66
C ASP A 122 -18.61 -5.18 -10.35
N THR A 123 -17.80 -4.16 -10.64
CA THR A 123 -16.34 -4.22 -10.59
C THR A 123 -15.79 -2.89 -10.11
N VAL A 124 -14.86 -2.93 -9.17
CA VAL A 124 -14.01 -1.78 -8.83
C VAL A 124 -12.62 -2.01 -9.38
N PHE A 125 -12.05 -0.99 -10.00
CA PHE A 125 -10.68 -0.99 -10.48
C PHE A 125 -9.81 -0.13 -9.58
N VAL A 126 -8.67 -0.67 -9.18
CA VAL A 126 -7.68 -0.04 -8.31
C VAL A 126 -6.34 0.00 -9.03
N GLY A 127 -5.66 1.15 -8.99
CA GLY A 127 -4.31 1.35 -9.52
C GLY A 127 -3.45 2.12 -8.52
N PRO A 128 -2.72 1.46 -7.62
CA PRO A 128 -1.77 2.10 -6.71
C PRO A 128 -0.44 2.44 -7.41
N GLU A 129 0.18 3.54 -7.00
CA GLU A 129 1.54 3.97 -7.36
C GLU A 129 2.43 3.89 -6.10
N PRO A 130 2.92 2.71 -5.68
CA PRO A 130 3.76 2.58 -4.48
C PRO A 130 5.19 3.02 -4.77
N GLU A 131 5.55 4.21 -4.31
CA GLU A 131 6.91 4.72 -4.34
C GLU A 131 7.81 3.98 -3.32
N PHE A 132 9.11 3.93 -3.57
CA PHE A 132 10.07 3.26 -2.67
C PHE A 132 11.46 3.90 -2.74
N PHE A 133 12.33 3.53 -1.80
CA PHE A 133 13.74 3.90 -1.81
C PHE A 133 14.64 2.68 -1.99
N ILE A 134 15.79 2.86 -2.63
CA ILE A 134 16.90 1.90 -2.69
C ILE A 134 18.13 2.53 -2.05
N PHE A 135 18.61 1.93 -0.97
CA PHE A 135 19.82 2.34 -0.25
C PHE A 135 20.91 1.29 -0.40
N ASP A 136 22.19 1.65 -0.28
CA ASP A 136 23.25 0.65 -0.19
C ASP A 136 23.30 0.02 1.20
N GLN A 137 23.06 0.82 2.25
CA GLN A 137 23.14 0.33 3.63
C GLN A 137 22.25 1.14 4.58
N VAL A 138 21.61 0.42 5.51
CA VAL A 138 20.86 1.01 6.62
C VAL A 138 21.36 0.41 7.93
N LYS A 139 21.58 1.26 8.94
CA LYS A 139 21.90 0.85 10.33
C LYS A 139 20.92 1.53 11.28
N PHE A 140 20.42 0.82 12.27
CA PHE A 140 19.57 1.40 13.31
C PHE A 140 19.79 0.70 14.66
N LYS A 141 19.46 1.42 15.75
CA LYS A 141 19.53 0.93 17.13
C LYS A 141 18.41 1.56 17.95
N SER A 142 17.81 0.80 18.85
CA SER A 142 16.85 1.31 19.84
C SER A 142 16.91 0.43 21.10
N ASP A 143 17.67 0.87 22.09
CA ASP A 143 17.77 0.20 23.39
C ASP A 143 17.95 1.21 24.52
N ILE A 144 18.15 0.72 25.75
CA ILE A 144 18.27 1.57 26.95
C ILE A 144 19.43 2.59 26.87
N SER A 145 20.45 2.34 26.04
CA SER A 145 21.58 3.25 25.85
C SER A 145 21.31 4.34 24.80
N GLY A 146 20.22 4.25 24.04
CA GLY A 146 19.78 5.29 23.11
C GLY A 146 19.22 4.75 21.79
N SER A 147 18.93 5.68 20.88
CA SER A 147 18.45 5.42 19.52
C SER A 147 19.32 6.09 18.46
N MET A 148 19.42 5.44 17.30
CA MET A 148 19.99 6.03 16.08
C MET A 148 19.47 5.32 14.85
N PHE A 149 19.54 6.01 13.71
CA PHE A 149 19.56 5.37 12.41
C PHE A 149 20.56 6.11 11.52
N LYS A 150 21.14 5.39 10.55
CA LYS A 150 22.06 5.95 9.55
C LYS A 150 21.81 5.25 8.22
N ILE A 151 21.57 6.06 7.20
CA ILE A 151 21.41 5.61 5.81
C ILE A 151 22.70 5.94 5.07
N TYR A 152 23.16 5.02 4.25
CA TYR A 152 24.20 5.24 3.27
C TYR A 152 23.61 4.95 1.89
N SER A 153 23.70 5.95 1.02
CA SER A 153 23.30 5.88 -0.37
C SER A 153 24.36 6.58 -1.21
N GLU A 154 24.98 5.91 -2.18
CA GLU A 154 26.03 6.51 -3.03
C GLU A 154 25.53 7.79 -3.76
N GLN A 155 24.26 7.78 -4.16
CA GLN A 155 23.52 8.88 -4.80
C GLN A 155 22.99 9.93 -3.81
N GLY A 156 23.18 9.74 -2.49
CA GLY A 156 22.74 10.70 -1.49
C GLY A 156 23.49 12.03 -1.59
N SER A 157 22.78 13.16 -1.52
CA SER A 157 23.37 14.50 -1.63
C SER A 157 24.47 14.79 -0.60
N TRP A 158 24.42 14.14 0.57
CA TRP A 158 25.43 14.19 1.63
C TRP A 158 26.73 13.44 1.31
N MET A 159 26.79 12.69 0.20
CA MET A 159 27.99 11.96 -0.26
C MET A 159 28.89 12.81 -1.17
N SER A 160 28.57 14.09 -1.36
CA SER A 160 29.26 14.98 -2.32
C SER A 160 30.76 15.21 -2.01
N ASP A 161 31.17 15.13 -0.75
CA ASP A 161 32.54 15.34 -0.28
C ASP A 161 33.22 14.05 0.24
N GLN A 162 32.54 12.91 0.17
CA GLN A 162 33.01 11.67 0.76
C GLN A 162 34.02 10.96 -0.13
N ASP A 163 35.07 10.42 0.48
CA ASP A 163 35.99 9.49 -0.17
C ASP A 163 35.31 8.13 -0.31
N VAL A 164 35.13 7.69 -1.55
CA VAL A 164 34.58 6.37 -1.89
C VAL A 164 35.62 5.55 -2.63
N GLU A 165 35.58 4.23 -2.46
CA GLU A 165 36.44 3.31 -3.20
C GLU A 165 36.24 3.51 -4.71
N GLY A 166 37.34 3.65 -5.46
CA GLY A 166 37.27 4.00 -6.90
C GLY A 166 37.12 5.50 -7.22
N GLY A 167 37.03 6.36 -6.20
CA GLY A 167 37.03 7.81 -6.28
C GLY A 167 35.65 8.43 -6.55
N ASN A 168 35.38 9.57 -5.90
CA ASN A 168 34.10 10.27 -5.99
C ASN A 168 33.86 10.88 -7.38
N LYS A 169 32.82 10.43 -8.10
CA LYS A 169 32.51 10.87 -9.47
C LYS A 169 31.66 12.15 -9.55
N GLY A 170 31.07 12.59 -8.43
CA GLY A 170 30.38 13.88 -8.34
C GLY A 170 28.95 13.97 -8.93
N HIS A 171 28.47 12.98 -9.68
CA HIS A 171 27.11 13.00 -10.26
C HIS A 171 26.06 12.50 -9.28
N ARG A 172 25.33 13.41 -8.64
CA ARG A 172 24.30 13.09 -7.64
C ARG A 172 23.08 13.98 -7.75
N PRO A 173 21.86 13.44 -7.60
CA PRO A 173 20.68 14.26 -7.43
C PRO A 173 20.78 15.07 -6.12
N GLY A 174 20.55 16.37 -6.21
CA GLY A 174 20.37 17.22 -5.03
C GLY A 174 19.10 16.84 -4.26
N VAL A 175 18.88 17.48 -3.11
CA VAL A 175 17.60 17.38 -2.38
C VAL A 175 16.46 17.80 -3.32
N LYS A 176 15.42 16.97 -3.43
CA LYS A 176 14.32 17.11 -4.42
C LYS A 176 14.76 17.15 -5.89
N GLY A 177 15.96 16.66 -6.20
CA GLY A 177 16.57 16.73 -7.53
C GLY A 177 16.59 15.41 -8.30
N GLY A 178 15.93 14.37 -7.81
CA GLY A 178 15.94 13.03 -8.40
C GLY A 178 15.00 12.84 -9.58
N TYR A 179 14.12 13.79 -9.87
CA TYR A 179 13.05 13.58 -10.86
C TYR A 179 13.57 13.68 -12.31
N PHE A 180 13.75 12.53 -12.95
CA PHE A 180 14.11 12.34 -14.37
C PHE A 180 15.50 12.81 -14.87
N PRO A 181 16.55 13.01 -14.04
CA PRO A 181 17.88 13.18 -14.60
C PRO A 181 18.33 11.87 -15.26
N VAL A 182 19.03 11.96 -16.38
CA VAL A 182 19.56 10.78 -17.07
C VAL A 182 20.80 10.24 -16.34
N PRO A 183 21.18 8.95 -16.53
CA PRO A 183 22.47 8.44 -16.09
C PRO A 183 23.64 9.34 -16.58
N PRO A 184 24.70 9.56 -15.77
CA PRO A 184 25.02 8.87 -14.51
C PRO A 184 24.46 9.55 -13.25
N PHE A 185 23.49 10.48 -13.34
CA PHE A 185 22.81 11.01 -12.15
C PHE A 185 21.81 10.02 -11.55
N ASP A 186 21.09 9.30 -12.41
CA ASP A 186 20.23 8.18 -12.04
C ASP A 186 21.05 6.89 -11.97
N HIS A 187 21.24 6.36 -10.77
CA HIS A 187 22.06 5.17 -10.50
C HIS A 187 21.24 3.88 -10.58
N ASP A 188 19.91 3.99 -10.52
CA ASP A 188 19.01 2.85 -10.33
C ASP A 188 18.34 2.39 -11.63
N HIS A 189 18.69 2.97 -12.78
CA HIS A 189 18.03 2.66 -14.06
C HIS A 189 17.97 1.15 -14.34
N GLU A 190 19.12 0.46 -14.30
CA GLU A 190 19.23 -0.98 -14.55
C GLU A 190 18.57 -1.83 -13.45
N ILE A 191 18.61 -1.35 -12.20
CA ILE A 191 17.95 -2.03 -11.07
C ILE A 191 16.43 -1.99 -11.27
N ARG A 192 15.88 -0.83 -11.63
CA ARG A 192 14.46 -0.68 -11.96
C ARG A 192 14.07 -1.56 -13.16
N THR A 193 14.88 -1.63 -14.21
CA THR A 193 14.62 -2.52 -15.35
C THR A 193 14.55 -3.99 -14.92
N SER A 194 15.46 -4.43 -14.05
CA SER A 194 15.46 -5.80 -13.51
C SER A 194 14.24 -6.08 -12.63
N MET A 195 13.81 -5.10 -11.83
CA MET A 195 12.55 -5.15 -11.08
C MET A 195 11.35 -5.32 -12.03
N CYS A 196 11.28 -4.53 -13.11
CA CYS A 196 10.22 -4.64 -14.11
C CYS A 196 10.19 -6.03 -14.76
N ASN A 197 11.35 -6.58 -15.16
CA ASN A 197 11.43 -7.91 -15.76
C ASN A 197 10.91 -8.99 -14.80
N ALA A 198 11.34 -8.98 -13.54
CA ALA A 198 10.87 -9.93 -12.53
C ALA A 198 9.35 -9.79 -12.27
N MET A 199 8.82 -8.57 -12.27
CA MET A 199 7.39 -8.33 -12.14
C MET A 199 6.60 -8.88 -13.35
N GLU A 200 7.09 -8.69 -14.58
CA GLU A 200 6.45 -9.24 -15.79
C GLU A 200 6.50 -10.77 -15.82
N GLU A 201 7.60 -11.38 -15.39
CA GLU A 201 7.71 -12.84 -15.21
C GLU A 201 6.69 -13.37 -14.20
N MET A 202 6.35 -12.56 -13.19
CA MET A 202 5.29 -12.86 -12.22
C MET A 202 3.89 -12.39 -12.65
N GLY A 203 3.73 -11.94 -13.90
CA GLY A 203 2.43 -11.65 -14.51
C GLY A 203 1.89 -10.23 -14.29
N LEU A 204 2.66 -9.32 -13.68
CA LEU A 204 2.29 -7.91 -13.62
C LEU A 204 2.47 -7.26 -14.99
N VAL A 205 1.67 -6.22 -15.28
CA VAL A 205 1.78 -5.45 -16.52
C VAL A 205 2.37 -4.08 -16.21
N ILE A 206 3.63 -3.88 -16.58
CA ILE A 206 4.35 -2.63 -16.34
C ILE A 206 3.92 -1.56 -17.34
N GLU A 207 3.65 -0.35 -16.85
CA GLU A 207 3.33 0.81 -17.67
C GLU A 207 4.52 1.78 -17.77
N VAL A 208 5.28 1.97 -16.69
CA VAL A 208 6.43 2.88 -16.63
C VAL A 208 7.34 2.54 -15.44
N HIS A 209 8.62 2.92 -15.50
CA HIS A 209 9.48 3.04 -14.32
C HIS A 209 10.29 4.34 -14.39
N HIS A 210 10.54 4.98 -13.26
CA HIS A 210 11.37 6.19 -13.20
C HIS A 210 11.97 6.42 -11.82
N HIS A 211 13.02 7.23 -11.77
CA HIS A 211 13.49 7.84 -10.54
C HIS A 211 12.44 8.87 -10.06
N GLU A 212 12.29 9.00 -8.76
CA GLU A 212 11.35 9.91 -8.11
C GLU A 212 12.06 11.14 -7.51
N VAL A 213 11.33 12.04 -6.86
CA VAL A 213 11.80 13.39 -6.52
C VAL A 213 13.00 13.42 -5.56
N ALA A 214 13.04 12.59 -4.51
CA ALA A 214 14.05 12.71 -3.46
C ALA A 214 15.44 12.25 -3.90
N THR A 215 16.47 12.78 -3.23
CA THR A 215 17.84 12.23 -3.32
C THR A 215 17.90 10.82 -2.73
N ALA A 216 19.06 10.16 -2.86
CA ALA A 216 19.35 8.87 -2.23
C ALA A 216 18.47 7.69 -2.68
N GLY A 217 18.00 7.72 -3.93
CA GLY A 217 17.41 6.55 -4.59
C GLY A 217 15.91 6.36 -4.40
N GLN A 218 15.12 7.43 -4.46
CA GLN A 218 13.65 7.29 -4.56
C GLN A 218 13.27 6.84 -5.97
N ASN A 219 12.37 5.86 -6.08
CA ASN A 219 11.97 5.26 -7.34
C ASN A 219 10.47 4.92 -7.33
N GLU A 220 9.88 4.81 -8.52
CA GLU A 220 8.52 4.31 -8.72
C GLU A 220 8.46 3.39 -9.96
N ILE A 221 7.58 2.39 -9.89
CA ILE A 221 7.20 1.54 -11.01
C ILE A 221 5.68 1.58 -11.13
N GLY A 222 5.20 2.14 -12.24
CA GLY A 222 3.78 2.18 -12.59
C GLY A 222 3.33 0.84 -13.15
N VAL A 223 2.32 0.24 -12.52
CA VAL A 223 1.74 -1.06 -12.92
C VAL A 223 0.27 -0.88 -13.19
N LYS A 224 -0.20 -1.46 -14.30
CA LYS A 224 -1.59 -1.38 -14.75
C LYS A 224 -2.58 -1.73 -13.63
N PHE A 225 -3.68 -1.00 -13.57
CA PHE A 225 -4.76 -1.27 -12.62
C PHE A 225 -5.37 -2.67 -12.79
N ASN A 226 -5.99 -3.19 -11.73
CA ASN A 226 -6.75 -4.45 -11.77
C ASN A 226 -7.97 -4.37 -10.82
N THR A 227 -8.72 -5.46 -10.65
CA THR A 227 -9.77 -5.54 -9.61
C THR A 227 -9.16 -5.43 -8.21
N LEU A 228 -9.96 -5.16 -7.19
CA LEU A 228 -9.45 -4.79 -5.86
C LEU A 228 -8.58 -5.88 -5.26
N VAL A 229 -9.07 -7.13 -5.23
CA VAL A 229 -8.31 -8.25 -4.62
C VAL A 229 -7.08 -8.57 -5.46
N ALA A 230 -7.24 -8.70 -6.78
CA ALA A 230 -6.14 -9.00 -7.68
C ALA A 230 -5.04 -7.91 -7.62
N LYS A 231 -5.43 -6.63 -7.51
CA LYS A 231 -4.46 -5.56 -7.41
C LYS A 231 -3.74 -5.55 -6.06
N ALA A 232 -4.41 -5.93 -4.98
CA ALA A 232 -3.74 -6.09 -3.69
C ALA A 232 -2.74 -7.27 -3.70
N ASP A 233 -3.08 -8.39 -4.35
CA ASP A 233 -2.16 -9.50 -4.59
C ASP A 233 -0.93 -9.04 -5.42
N GLU A 234 -1.15 -8.24 -6.47
CA GLU A 234 -0.08 -7.64 -7.28
C GLU A 234 0.81 -6.66 -6.49
N VAL A 235 0.27 -5.90 -5.53
CA VAL A 235 1.09 -5.02 -4.67
C VAL A 235 2.04 -5.82 -3.79
N GLN A 236 1.60 -6.96 -3.25
CA GLN A 236 2.49 -7.86 -2.50
C GLN A 236 3.60 -8.41 -3.41
N THR A 237 3.24 -8.80 -4.63
CA THR A 237 4.20 -9.26 -5.65
C THR A 237 5.20 -8.16 -6.03
N LEU A 238 4.73 -6.93 -6.26
CA LEU A 238 5.59 -5.77 -6.53
C LEU A 238 6.60 -5.55 -5.41
N LYS A 239 6.14 -5.51 -4.16
CA LYS A 239 7.03 -5.35 -2.99
C LYS A 239 8.05 -6.48 -2.89
N TYR A 240 7.62 -7.72 -3.17
CA TYR A 240 8.50 -8.89 -3.20
C TYR A 240 9.58 -8.77 -4.27
N CYS A 241 9.24 -8.43 -5.52
CA CYS A 241 10.20 -8.22 -6.60
C CYS A 241 11.19 -7.08 -6.27
N VAL A 242 10.70 -5.95 -5.75
CA VAL A 242 11.56 -4.82 -5.37
C VAL A 242 12.56 -5.21 -4.29
N HIS A 243 12.13 -5.89 -3.23
CA HIS A 243 13.04 -6.30 -2.16
C HIS A 243 14.09 -7.32 -2.65
N ASN A 244 13.68 -8.35 -3.40
CA ASN A 244 14.60 -9.41 -3.84
C ASN A 244 15.57 -8.95 -4.92
N VAL A 245 15.13 -8.12 -5.88
CA VAL A 245 16.03 -7.54 -6.87
C VAL A 245 17.01 -6.58 -6.19
N ALA A 246 16.57 -5.73 -5.26
CA ALA A 246 17.50 -4.87 -4.54
C ALA A 246 18.56 -5.69 -3.78
N ASP A 247 18.15 -6.75 -3.07
CA ASP A 247 19.06 -7.65 -2.34
C ASP A 247 20.06 -8.34 -3.27
N ALA A 248 19.61 -8.85 -4.43
CA ALA A 248 20.47 -9.46 -5.44
C ALA A 248 21.53 -8.49 -6.01
N TYR A 249 21.27 -7.18 -6.00
CA TYR A 249 22.22 -6.14 -6.36
C TYR A 249 23.10 -5.66 -5.18
N GLY A 250 23.00 -6.29 -4.01
CA GLY A 250 23.72 -5.91 -2.80
C GLY A 250 23.22 -4.59 -2.21
N ARG A 251 21.96 -4.24 -2.47
CA ARG A 251 21.27 -3.04 -1.98
C ARG A 251 20.11 -3.45 -1.06
N THR A 252 19.48 -2.48 -0.42
CA THR A 252 18.29 -2.70 0.41
C THR A 252 17.21 -1.70 0.02
N ALA A 253 16.03 -2.21 -0.32
CA ALA A 253 14.89 -1.37 -0.65
C ALA A 253 13.96 -1.18 0.56
N THR A 254 13.25 -0.05 0.60
CA THR A 254 12.22 0.19 1.59
C THR A 254 11.04 0.97 1.02
N PHE A 255 9.85 0.57 1.47
CA PHE A 255 8.57 1.21 1.18
C PHE A 255 8.13 2.15 2.33
N MET A 256 9.03 2.46 3.28
CA MET A 256 8.65 3.30 4.42
C MET A 256 8.23 4.72 3.97
N PRO A 257 7.18 5.32 4.54
CA PRO A 257 6.64 6.59 4.04
C PRO A 257 7.62 7.77 4.09
N LYS A 258 8.52 7.80 5.07
CA LYS A 258 9.46 8.90 5.29
C LYS A 258 10.80 8.42 5.83
N PRO A 259 11.70 7.92 4.96
CA PRO A 259 13.06 7.54 5.36
C PRO A 259 13.97 8.75 5.59
N LEU A 260 13.75 9.84 4.85
CA LEU A 260 14.59 11.03 4.86
C LEU A 260 13.81 12.25 5.38
N TYR A 261 14.39 12.97 6.35
CA TYR A 261 13.89 14.27 6.77
C TYR A 261 14.33 15.34 5.76
N GLY A 262 13.44 16.27 5.42
CA GLY A 262 13.75 17.41 4.54
C GLY A 262 13.72 17.12 3.03
N ASP A 263 13.42 15.89 2.60
CA ASP A 263 13.19 15.54 1.19
C ASP A 263 11.82 14.87 1.00
N ASN A 264 11.40 14.54 -0.22
CA ASN A 264 10.14 13.85 -0.49
C ASN A 264 10.08 12.47 0.21
N GLY A 265 8.87 12.00 0.52
CA GLY A 265 8.63 10.69 1.11
C GLY A 265 7.80 9.81 0.18
N SER A 266 7.77 8.50 0.42
CA SER A 266 7.09 7.53 -0.44
C SER A 266 5.57 7.53 -0.25
N GLY A 267 4.84 7.87 -1.31
CA GLY A 267 3.38 7.71 -1.40
C GLY A 267 2.94 6.36 -1.95
N MET A 268 1.65 6.05 -1.76
CA MET A 268 0.94 5.03 -2.53
C MET A 268 -0.31 5.68 -3.09
N HIS A 269 -0.19 6.43 -4.20
CA HIS A 269 -1.35 7.11 -4.77
C HIS A 269 -2.31 6.07 -5.34
N VAL A 270 -3.55 6.04 -4.85
CA VAL A 270 -4.53 5.01 -5.21
C VAL A 270 -5.53 5.58 -6.21
N HIS A 271 -5.41 5.16 -7.46
CA HIS A 271 -6.38 5.45 -8.51
C HIS A 271 -7.59 4.51 -8.39
N LEU A 272 -8.81 5.06 -8.44
CA LEU A 272 -10.06 4.33 -8.24
C LEU A 272 -11.11 4.66 -9.30
N SER A 273 -11.79 3.64 -9.79
CA SER A 273 -13.02 3.77 -10.58
C SER A 273 -13.94 2.57 -10.41
N ILE A 274 -15.25 2.78 -10.60
CA ILE A 274 -16.24 1.70 -10.58
C ILE A 274 -16.76 1.49 -12.00
N ALA A 275 -16.94 0.22 -12.38
CA ALA A 275 -17.62 -0.17 -13.60
C ALA A 275 -18.94 -0.88 -13.30
N LYS A 276 -19.87 -0.75 -14.25
CA LYS A 276 -21.14 -1.47 -14.29
C LYS A 276 -21.45 -1.84 -15.73
N ASP A 277 -21.68 -3.12 -16.00
CA ASP A 277 -21.98 -3.67 -17.32
C ASP A 277 -20.96 -3.21 -18.39
N GLY A 278 -19.67 -3.21 -18.02
CA GLY A 278 -18.56 -2.78 -18.88
C GLY A 278 -18.46 -1.26 -19.12
N LYS A 279 -19.26 -0.44 -18.42
CA LYS A 279 -19.21 1.03 -18.49
C LYS A 279 -18.64 1.62 -17.21
N ASN A 280 -17.71 2.56 -17.36
CA ASN A 280 -17.14 3.30 -16.24
C ASN A 280 -18.19 4.27 -15.67
N THR A 281 -18.61 4.05 -14.42
CA THR A 281 -19.65 4.85 -13.75
C THR A 281 -19.13 6.20 -13.28
N PHE A 282 -17.81 6.41 -13.25
CA PHE A 282 -17.21 7.68 -12.84
C PHE A 282 -17.16 8.70 -13.98
N ALA A 283 -17.38 8.27 -15.23
CA ALA A 283 -17.42 9.15 -16.37
C ALA A 283 -18.76 9.89 -16.47
N GLY A 284 -18.71 11.20 -16.65
CA GLY A 284 -19.90 12.05 -16.81
C GLY A 284 -19.58 13.41 -17.40
N GLU A 285 -20.53 14.35 -17.28
CA GLU A 285 -20.45 15.71 -17.83
C GLU A 285 -20.14 16.77 -16.76
N GLY A 286 -19.92 16.35 -15.51
CA GLY A 286 -19.61 17.23 -14.39
C GLY A 286 -18.16 17.71 -14.37
N TYR A 287 -17.72 18.20 -13.21
CA TYR A 287 -16.37 18.75 -13.03
C TYR A 287 -15.28 17.78 -13.53
N ALA A 288 -14.41 18.28 -14.40
CA ALA A 288 -13.34 17.50 -15.03
C ALA A 288 -13.80 16.20 -15.73
N GLY A 289 -15.06 16.14 -16.19
CA GLY A 289 -15.63 14.98 -16.87
C GLY A 289 -16.03 13.83 -15.93
N LEU A 290 -16.27 14.15 -14.66
CA LEU A 290 -16.79 13.22 -13.65
C LEU A 290 -18.31 13.14 -13.67
N SER A 291 -18.86 12.01 -13.27
CA SER A 291 -20.29 11.84 -12.96
C SER A 291 -20.61 12.26 -11.52
N ASP A 292 -21.90 12.43 -11.23
CA ASP A 292 -22.38 12.61 -9.85
C ASP A 292 -22.00 11.43 -8.96
N THR A 293 -21.99 10.20 -9.50
CA THR A 293 -21.53 9.00 -8.79
C THR A 293 -20.09 9.16 -8.32
N ALA A 294 -19.21 9.67 -9.18
CA ALA A 294 -17.81 9.91 -8.80
C ALA A 294 -17.71 11.02 -7.75
N LEU A 295 -18.46 12.12 -7.90
CA LEU A 295 -18.47 13.20 -6.92
C LEU A 295 -18.94 12.70 -5.55
N TYR A 296 -20.00 11.90 -5.49
CA TYR A 296 -20.45 11.31 -4.24
C TYR A 296 -19.45 10.33 -3.64
N PHE A 297 -18.75 9.55 -4.48
CA PHE A 297 -17.66 8.69 -4.02
C PHE A 297 -16.53 9.51 -3.38
N ILE A 298 -16.14 10.63 -3.99
CA ILE A 298 -15.17 11.58 -3.41
C ILE A 298 -15.69 12.14 -2.09
N GLY A 299 -16.97 12.53 -2.02
CA GLY A 299 -17.57 13.05 -0.80
C GLY A 299 -17.54 12.05 0.36
N GLY A 300 -17.73 10.76 0.06
CA GLY A 300 -17.52 9.67 1.02
C GLY A 300 -16.09 9.59 1.53
N ILE A 301 -15.09 9.64 0.64
CA ILE A 301 -13.66 9.65 1.03
C ILE A 301 -13.33 10.87 1.89
N ILE A 302 -13.79 12.07 1.52
CA ILE A 302 -13.54 13.30 2.30
C ILE A 302 -14.17 13.19 3.69
N LYS A 303 -15.44 12.78 3.76
CA LYS A 303 -16.17 12.63 5.04
C LYS A 303 -15.46 11.68 5.99
N HIS A 304 -14.94 10.57 5.48
CA HIS A 304 -14.32 9.51 6.29
C HIS A 304 -12.79 9.58 6.32
N GLY A 305 -12.18 10.65 5.79
CA GLY A 305 -10.74 10.76 5.56
C GLY A 305 -9.88 10.47 6.78
N LYS A 306 -10.31 10.92 7.97
CA LYS A 306 -9.60 10.66 9.24
C LYS A 306 -9.66 9.19 9.66
N ALA A 307 -10.84 8.55 9.59
CA ALA A 307 -10.97 7.12 9.85
C ALA A 307 -10.19 6.28 8.84
N LEU A 308 -10.18 6.71 7.56
CA LEU A 308 -9.38 6.07 6.51
C LEU A 308 -7.89 6.08 6.81
N ASN A 309 -7.34 7.11 7.47
CA ASN A 309 -5.91 7.15 7.83
C ASN A 309 -5.51 5.98 8.75
N GLY A 310 -6.46 5.40 9.51
CA GLY A 310 -6.21 4.20 10.32
C GLY A 310 -5.70 3.01 9.49
N PHE A 311 -6.20 2.83 8.26
CA PHE A 311 -5.78 1.74 7.35
C PHE A 311 -4.84 2.19 6.23
N THR A 312 -4.98 3.43 5.76
CA THR A 312 -4.21 3.96 4.62
C THR A 312 -2.88 4.60 5.02
N ASN A 313 -2.71 4.94 6.30
CA ASN A 313 -1.50 5.54 6.87
C ASN A 313 -1.17 4.88 8.24
N PRO A 314 -0.91 3.57 8.27
CA PRO A 314 -1.00 2.76 9.49
C PRO A 314 0.28 2.75 10.33
N SER A 315 1.19 3.72 10.11
CA SER A 315 2.48 3.78 10.80
C SER A 315 2.70 5.16 11.41
N THR A 316 3.47 5.24 12.49
CA THR A 316 3.89 6.55 13.02
C THR A 316 4.77 7.34 12.03
N ASN A 317 5.44 6.64 11.11
CA ASN A 317 6.27 7.22 10.05
C ASN A 317 5.42 7.85 8.92
N SER A 318 4.20 7.36 8.69
CA SER A 318 3.21 7.95 7.76
C SER A 318 2.97 9.43 8.07
N TYR A 319 2.85 9.78 9.34
CA TYR A 319 2.61 11.15 9.80
C TYR A 319 3.88 12.03 9.83
N LYS A 320 5.04 11.47 9.48
CA LYS A 320 6.25 12.24 9.13
C LYS A 320 6.28 12.59 7.64
N ARG A 321 5.52 11.85 6.80
CA ARG A 321 5.31 12.17 5.38
C ARG A 321 4.22 13.23 5.20
N LEU A 322 3.09 13.11 5.90
CA LEU A 322 1.92 14.00 5.80
C LEU A 322 2.16 15.37 6.44
N VAL A 323 3.11 16.13 5.88
CA VAL A 323 3.44 17.51 6.25
C VAL A 323 3.47 18.38 4.98
N PRO A 324 3.10 19.67 5.05
CA PRO A 324 3.11 20.55 3.88
C PRO A 324 4.50 20.65 3.21
N GLY A 325 4.52 20.84 1.89
CA GLY A 325 5.74 21.19 1.12
C GLY A 325 6.53 20.04 0.48
N PHE A 326 6.04 18.79 0.54
CA PHE A 326 6.73 17.59 0.01
C PHE A 326 5.85 16.73 -0.89
N GLU A 327 4.93 17.34 -1.64
CA GLU A 327 3.91 16.67 -2.48
C GLU A 327 2.97 15.70 -1.73
N ALA A 328 3.06 15.63 -0.40
CA ALA A 328 2.14 14.92 0.47
C ALA A 328 0.93 15.83 0.80
N PRO A 329 -0.31 15.40 0.49
CA PRO A 329 -1.48 16.22 0.73
C PRO A 329 -2.01 16.04 2.15
N VAL A 330 -2.24 17.16 2.84
CA VAL A 330 -2.86 17.19 4.18
C VAL A 330 -4.31 17.65 4.16
N MET A 331 -4.71 18.36 3.09
CA MET A 331 -6.04 18.94 2.94
C MET A 331 -6.97 17.95 2.23
N LEU A 332 -8.05 17.54 2.90
CA LEU A 332 -9.12 16.70 2.36
C LEU A 332 -10.01 17.50 1.41
N ALA A 333 -9.46 17.76 0.22
CA ALA A 333 -10.12 18.45 -0.87
C ALA A 333 -9.87 17.68 -2.17
N TYR A 334 -10.68 17.98 -3.18
CA TYR A 334 -10.50 17.45 -4.53
C TYR A 334 -10.26 18.55 -5.55
N SER A 335 -9.48 18.24 -6.57
CA SER A 335 -9.15 19.20 -7.62
C SER A 335 -8.64 18.52 -8.89
N ALA A 336 -8.93 19.11 -10.05
CA ALA A 336 -8.32 18.72 -11.30
C ALA A 336 -6.89 19.27 -11.35
N ARG A 337 -5.92 18.40 -11.68
CA ARG A 337 -4.50 18.74 -11.89
C ARG A 337 -3.71 19.21 -10.66
N ASN A 338 -4.35 19.70 -9.61
CA ASN A 338 -3.67 20.21 -8.42
C ASN A 338 -3.11 19.09 -7.54
N ARG A 339 -1.78 19.10 -7.34
CA ARG A 339 -1.05 18.13 -6.51
C ARG A 339 -1.03 18.49 -5.01
N SER A 340 -1.60 19.61 -4.59
CA SER A 340 -1.74 19.93 -3.16
C SER A 340 -3.00 19.30 -2.52
N ALA A 341 -3.93 18.82 -3.35
CA ALA A 341 -5.19 18.19 -2.91
C ALA A 341 -5.00 16.71 -2.59
N SER A 342 -5.73 16.20 -1.59
CA SER A 342 -5.69 14.78 -1.22
C SER A 342 -6.33 13.88 -2.26
N ILE A 343 -7.29 14.41 -3.04
CA ILE A 343 -7.98 13.68 -4.11
C ILE A 343 -7.74 14.43 -5.42
N ARG A 344 -6.88 13.90 -6.26
CA ARG A 344 -6.60 14.47 -7.58
C ARG A 344 -7.51 13.83 -8.62
N ILE A 345 -7.95 14.64 -9.59
CA ILE A 345 -8.62 14.14 -10.79
C ILE A 345 -7.61 14.14 -11.94
N PRO A 346 -7.09 12.98 -12.37
CA PRO A 346 -6.15 12.91 -13.48
C PRO A 346 -6.74 13.46 -14.77
N TYR A 347 -5.90 14.17 -15.53
CA TYR A 347 -6.29 14.62 -16.86
C TYR A 347 -6.24 13.43 -17.82
N VAL A 348 -7.41 13.04 -18.33
CA VAL A 348 -7.57 12.03 -19.37
C VAL A 348 -8.58 12.49 -20.41
N SER A 349 -8.31 12.18 -21.68
CA SER A 349 -9.20 12.46 -22.81
C SER A 349 -10.31 11.41 -22.95
N SER A 350 -10.05 10.17 -22.55
CA SER A 350 -10.98 9.06 -22.68
C SER A 350 -11.92 8.93 -21.48
N PRO A 351 -13.26 8.90 -21.68
CA PRO A 351 -14.21 8.58 -20.62
C PRO A 351 -13.93 7.24 -19.94
N ARG A 352 -13.38 6.25 -20.67
CA ARG A 352 -13.03 4.94 -20.11
C ARG A 352 -11.95 5.02 -19.03
N ALA A 353 -11.02 5.96 -19.16
CA ALA A 353 -9.90 6.14 -18.23
C ALA A 353 -10.23 7.11 -17.07
N ARG A 354 -11.46 7.63 -17.00
CA ARG A 354 -11.88 8.57 -15.96
C ARG A 354 -11.84 7.90 -14.59
N ARG A 355 -11.19 8.53 -13.63
CA ARG A 355 -10.95 8.00 -12.30
C ARG A 355 -10.64 9.12 -11.32
N ILE A 356 -10.55 8.78 -10.05
CA ILE A 356 -10.01 9.65 -9.00
C ILE A 356 -8.68 9.08 -8.51
N GLU A 357 -7.85 9.90 -7.89
CA GLU A 357 -6.55 9.52 -7.32
C GLU A 357 -6.51 9.98 -5.85
N ALA A 358 -6.62 9.05 -4.90
CA ALA A 358 -6.43 9.33 -3.48
C ALA A 358 -4.93 9.27 -3.14
N ARG A 359 -4.34 10.40 -2.73
CA ARG A 359 -2.88 10.58 -2.65
C ARG A 359 -2.29 10.53 -1.23
N PHE A 360 -3.17 10.57 -0.23
CA PHE A 360 -2.77 10.46 1.16
C PHE A 360 -2.26 9.06 1.56
N PRO A 361 -2.75 7.91 1.01
CA PRO A 361 -2.24 6.60 1.38
C PRO A 361 -0.73 6.48 1.14
N ASP A 362 -0.08 5.61 1.91
CA ASP A 362 1.34 5.31 1.78
C ASP A 362 1.61 3.80 1.75
N PRO A 363 2.81 3.38 1.30
CA PRO A 363 3.09 1.97 1.07
C PRO A 363 3.21 1.12 2.34
N ALA A 364 3.21 1.71 3.54
CA ALA A 364 3.12 0.96 4.80
C ALA A 364 1.72 0.37 5.02
N ALA A 365 0.73 0.83 4.26
CA ALA A 365 -0.61 0.28 4.25
C ALA A 365 -0.64 -1.21 3.85
N ASN A 366 -1.44 -2.00 4.56
CA ASN A 366 -1.89 -3.29 4.06
C ASN A 366 -2.79 -3.03 2.84
N PRO A 367 -2.42 -3.46 1.62
CA PRO A 367 -3.13 -3.08 0.40
C PRO A 367 -4.59 -3.54 0.41
N TYR A 368 -4.88 -4.73 0.94
CA TYR A 368 -6.24 -5.25 1.03
C TYR A 368 -7.13 -4.36 1.90
N LEU A 369 -6.66 -4.01 3.10
CA LEU A 369 -7.41 -3.17 4.04
C LEU A 369 -7.57 -1.73 3.53
N ALA A 370 -6.50 -1.16 2.97
CA ALA A 370 -6.52 0.20 2.44
C ALA A 370 -7.51 0.35 1.28
N PHE A 371 -7.49 -0.58 0.33
CA PHE A 371 -8.39 -0.53 -0.83
C PHE A 371 -9.83 -0.81 -0.43
N ALA A 372 -10.06 -1.81 0.43
CA ALA A 372 -11.40 -2.09 0.98
C ALA A 372 -11.96 -0.88 1.71
N ALA A 373 -11.19 -0.24 2.59
CA ALA A 373 -11.63 0.94 3.34
C ALA A 373 -11.97 2.12 2.42
N LEU A 374 -11.13 2.40 1.42
CA LEU A 374 -11.39 3.46 0.42
C LEU A 374 -12.68 3.20 -0.37
N VAL A 375 -12.90 1.95 -0.78
CA VAL A 375 -14.13 1.56 -1.49
C VAL A 375 -15.35 1.69 -0.59
N MET A 376 -15.30 1.18 0.65
CA MET A 376 -16.41 1.29 1.60
C MET A 376 -16.76 2.76 1.89
N ALA A 377 -15.77 3.63 2.06
CA ALA A 377 -15.99 5.06 2.25
C ALA A 377 -16.68 5.70 1.04
N GLY A 378 -16.20 5.39 -0.17
CA GLY A 378 -16.81 5.91 -1.39
C GLY A 378 -18.22 5.37 -1.65
N LEU A 379 -18.50 4.11 -1.32
CA LEU A 379 -19.84 3.53 -1.39
C LEU A 379 -20.81 4.20 -0.41
N ASP A 380 -20.37 4.49 0.82
CA ASP A 380 -21.18 5.29 1.76
C ASP A 380 -21.49 6.67 1.21
N GLY A 381 -20.50 7.30 0.55
CA GLY A 381 -20.65 8.53 -0.21
C GLY A 381 -21.79 8.48 -1.23
N ILE A 382 -21.76 7.47 -2.10
CA ILE A 382 -22.77 7.26 -3.15
C ILE A 382 -24.16 7.00 -2.56
N GLN A 383 -24.26 6.08 -1.60
CA GLN A 383 -25.54 5.68 -1.01
C GLN A 383 -26.25 6.85 -0.31
N ASN A 384 -25.48 7.71 0.36
CA ASN A 384 -26.01 8.86 1.08
C ASN A 384 -25.97 10.17 0.28
N LYS A 385 -25.54 10.13 -1.00
CA LYS A 385 -25.38 11.30 -1.88
C LYS A 385 -24.58 12.43 -1.24
N ILE A 386 -23.47 12.10 -0.60
CA ILE A 386 -22.62 13.07 0.10
C ILE A 386 -21.83 13.87 -0.93
N HIS A 387 -22.16 15.16 -1.11
CA HIS A 387 -21.43 16.02 -2.05
C HIS A 387 -20.06 16.44 -1.45
N PRO A 388 -18.96 16.44 -2.23
CA PRO A 388 -17.61 16.76 -1.74
C PRO A 388 -17.35 18.27 -1.54
N GLY A 389 -18.38 19.10 -1.64
CA GLY A 389 -18.24 20.56 -1.75
C GLY A 389 -17.69 21.01 -3.12
N ASP A 390 -17.30 22.28 -3.20
CA ASP A 390 -16.70 22.86 -4.41
C ASP A 390 -15.24 22.42 -4.56
N ALA A 391 -14.78 22.29 -5.80
CA ALA A 391 -13.41 21.90 -6.10
C ALA A 391 -12.39 22.98 -5.68
N ALA A 392 -11.24 22.56 -5.17
CA ALA A 392 -10.18 23.48 -4.75
C ALA A 392 -9.19 23.77 -5.89
N ASP A 393 -9.49 24.78 -6.69
CA ASP A 393 -8.65 25.16 -7.86
C ASP A 393 -7.41 26.00 -7.48
N LYS A 394 -7.25 26.41 -6.21
CA LYS A 394 -6.07 27.15 -5.71
C LYS A 394 -4.99 26.20 -5.19
N ASN A 395 -3.72 26.61 -5.20
CA ASN A 395 -2.65 25.89 -4.47
C ASN A 395 -2.99 25.89 -2.96
N LEU A 396 -3.25 24.70 -2.41
CA LEU A 396 -3.73 24.55 -1.03
C LEU A 396 -2.64 24.82 0.00
N TYR A 397 -1.37 24.77 -0.39
CA TYR A 397 -0.24 25.08 0.50
C TYR A 397 -0.12 26.57 0.80
N ASP A 398 -0.63 27.43 -0.09
CA ASP A 398 -0.52 28.89 0.01
C ASP A 398 -1.81 29.54 0.52
N LEU A 399 -2.79 28.74 0.97
CA LEU A 399 -4.03 29.28 1.48
C LEU A 399 -3.79 30.08 2.77
N PRO A 400 -4.44 31.25 2.92
CA PRO A 400 -4.45 31.96 4.20
C PRO A 400 -4.93 31.04 5.33
N PRO A 401 -4.38 31.14 6.56
CA PRO A 401 -4.77 30.27 7.67
C PRO A 401 -6.27 30.21 7.97
N GLU A 402 -7.01 31.29 7.70
CA GLU A 402 -8.46 31.31 7.89
C GLU A 402 -9.21 30.48 6.82
N GLU A 403 -8.82 30.54 5.54
CA GLU A 403 -9.38 29.68 4.48
C GLU A 403 -8.98 28.20 4.72
N ALA A 404 -7.76 27.96 5.21
CA ALA A 404 -7.26 26.62 5.48
C ALA A 404 -8.01 25.88 6.61
N LYS A 405 -8.56 26.61 7.60
CA LYS A 405 -9.34 26.02 8.70
C LYS A 405 -10.68 25.47 8.26
N GLU A 406 -11.22 25.96 7.15
CA GLU A 406 -12.52 25.52 6.62
C GLU A 406 -12.42 24.19 5.85
N ILE A 407 -11.20 23.80 5.45
CA ILE A 407 -10.96 22.55 4.73
C ILE A 407 -10.61 21.45 5.72
N PRO A 408 -11.35 20.32 5.73
CA PRO A 408 -11.02 19.19 6.58
C PRO A 408 -9.59 18.69 6.28
N GLN A 409 -8.90 18.19 7.29
CA GLN A 409 -7.54 17.65 7.16
C GLN A 409 -7.48 16.18 7.54
N VAL A 410 -6.48 15.50 6.99
CA VAL A 410 -6.07 14.16 7.46
C VAL A 410 -5.59 14.23 8.91
N CYS A 411 -5.49 13.08 9.58
CA CYS A 411 -4.96 13.01 10.94
C CYS A 411 -3.49 13.46 11.00
N GLY A 412 -3.10 14.09 12.11
CA GLY A 412 -1.72 14.52 12.38
C GLY A 412 -0.87 13.46 13.10
N SER A 413 -1.48 12.36 13.55
CA SER A 413 -0.77 11.27 14.24
C SER A 413 -1.49 9.93 14.07
N LEU A 414 -0.75 8.83 14.28
CA LEU A 414 -1.33 7.48 14.29
C LEU A 414 -2.36 7.35 15.41
N LYS A 415 -2.10 7.93 16.58
CA LYS A 415 -3.06 7.93 17.70
C LYS A 415 -4.39 8.55 17.30
N GLU A 416 -4.37 9.75 16.72
CA GLU A 416 -5.59 10.42 16.23
C GLU A 416 -6.31 9.55 15.19
N ALA A 417 -5.58 8.96 14.25
CA ALA A 417 -6.19 8.12 13.21
C ALA A 417 -6.86 6.86 13.78
N LEU A 418 -6.29 6.24 14.82
CA LEU A 418 -6.91 5.10 15.51
C LEU A 418 -8.15 5.51 16.30
N GLU A 419 -8.13 6.67 16.97
CA GLU A 419 -9.31 7.21 17.67
C GLU A 419 -10.44 7.60 16.70
N GLU A 420 -10.10 8.15 15.53
CA GLU A 420 -11.09 8.51 14.51
C GLU A 420 -11.60 7.28 13.75
N LEU A 421 -10.77 6.25 13.58
CA LEU A 421 -11.21 4.94 13.09
C LEU A 421 -12.23 4.32 14.06
N ASP A 422 -11.93 4.32 15.36
CA ASP A 422 -12.83 3.80 16.40
C ASP A 422 -14.20 4.47 16.34
N LYS A 423 -14.23 5.82 16.40
CA LYS A 423 -15.47 6.61 16.34
C LYS A 423 -16.20 6.48 15.00
N GLY A 424 -15.45 6.37 13.90
CA GLY A 424 -15.94 6.48 12.53
C GLY A 424 -16.22 5.15 11.83
N ARG A 425 -16.09 4.00 12.51
CA ARG A 425 -16.10 2.66 11.88
C ARG A 425 -17.38 2.23 11.17
N ALA A 426 -18.52 2.90 11.39
CA ALA A 426 -19.83 2.43 10.94
C ALA A 426 -19.97 2.22 9.42
N PHE A 427 -19.23 2.97 8.59
CA PHE A 427 -19.26 2.78 7.14
C PHE A 427 -18.52 1.50 6.70
N LEU A 428 -17.54 1.04 7.48
CA LEU A 428 -16.73 -0.15 7.20
C LEU A 428 -17.52 -1.44 7.51
N THR A 429 -18.36 -1.42 8.55
CA THR A 429 -19.09 -2.61 8.99
C THR A 429 -20.33 -2.92 8.16
N LYS A 430 -20.71 -2.01 7.24
CA LYS A 430 -21.81 -2.24 6.29
C LYS A 430 -21.57 -3.51 5.48
N GLY A 431 -22.62 -4.33 5.34
CA GLY A 431 -22.54 -5.59 4.62
C GLY A 431 -21.68 -6.67 5.29
N GLY A 432 -21.23 -6.45 6.54
CA GLY A 432 -20.34 -7.37 7.24
C GLY A 432 -18.94 -7.44 6.63
N VAL A 433 -18.50 -6.39 5.92
CA VAL A 433 -17.20 -6.34 5.24
C VAL A 433 -16.06 -6.31 6.25
N PHE A 434 -16.11 -5.35 7.17
CA PHE A 434 -15.29 -5.33 8.37
C PHE A 434 -16.16 -5.72 9.57
N SER A 435 -15.61 -6.44 10.54
CA SER A 435 -16.26 -6.65 11.83
C SER A 435 -15.72 -5.69 12.88
N ASP A 436 -16.49 -5.46 13.94
CA ASP A 436 -15.99 -4.70 15.09
C ASP A 436 -14.82 -5.42 15.78
N ASP A 437 -14.86 -6.75 15.87
CA ASP A 437 -13.77 -7.56 16.44
C ASP A 437 -12.44 -7.37 15.69
N PHE A 438 -12.48 -7.38 14.35
CA PHE A 438 -11.30 -7.10 13.54
C PHE A 438 -10.78 -5.68 13.77
N ILE A 439 -11.66 -4.68 13.76
CA ILE A 439 -11.28 -3.27 13.91
C ILE A 439 -10.67 -3.05 15.30
N ASP A 440 -11.24 -3.63 16.36
CA ASP A 440 -10.72 -3.55 17.72
C ASP A 440 -9.35 -4.21 17.84
N ALA A 441 -9.17 -5.40 17.27
CA ALA A 441 -7.89 -6.11 17.25
C ALA A 441 -6.82 -5.32 16.47
N TYR A 442 -7.20 -4.72 15.35
CA TYR A 442 -6.33 -3.85 14.55
C TYR A 442 -5.89 -2.62 15.33
N ILE A 443 -6.84 -1.92 15.99
CA ILE A 443 -6.56 -0.75 16.81
C ILE A 443 -5.61 -1.10 17.96
N ALA A 444 -5.84 -2.22 18.66
CA ALA A 444 -4.97 -2.68 19.73
C ALA A 444 -3.54 -2.89 19.22
N LEU A 445 -3.39 -3.64 18.12
CA LEU A 445 -2.10 -3.95 17.50
C LEU A 445 -1.33 -2.68 17.10
N LYS A 446 -2.00 -1.69 16.51
CA LYS A 446 -1.38 -0.43 16.08
C LYS A 446 -1.13 0.54 17.23
N SER A 447 -1.93 0.47 18.29
CA SER A 447 -1.71 1.25 19.50
C SER A 447 -0.40 0.86 20.19
N GLU A 448 -0.03 -0.42 20.19
CA GLU A 448 1.26 -0.87 20.73
C GLU A 448 2.45 -0.24 19.99
N GLU A 449 2.38 -0.18 18.65
CA GLU A 449 3.41 0.47 17.81
C GLU A 449 3.49 1.99 18.09
N GLU A 450 2.33 2.64 18.20
CA GLU A 450 2.23 4.06 18.55
C GLU A 450 2.86 4.36 19.90
N ILE A 451 2.46 3.61 20.93
CA ILE A 451 2.93 3.80 22.31
C ILE A 451 4.44 3.59 22.37
N LYS A 452 4.95 2.57 21.69
CA LYS A 452 6.39 2.31 21.66
C LYS A 452 7.15 3.50 21.08
N VAL A 453 6.72 4.06 19.96
CA VAL A 453 7.40 5.22 19.35
C VAL A 453 7.23 6.49 20.17
N ARG A 454 6.04 6.72 20.75
CA ARG A 454 5.75 7.92 21.55
C ARG A 454 6.51 7.96 22.88
N THR A 455 6.78 6.80 23.47
CA THR A 455 7.45 6.70 24.78
C THR A 455 8.96 6.49 24.67
N PHE A 456 9.48 6.20 23.47
CA PHE A 456 10.91 6.07 23.24
C PHE A 456 11.56 7.43 22.96
N VAL A 457 12.64 7.75 23.67
CA VAL A 457 13.32 9.05 23.57
C VAL A 457 13.94 9.24 22.18
N HIS A 458 13.64 10.38 21.55
CA HIS A 458 14.16 10.73 20.23
C HIS A 458 15.48 11.53 20.33
N PRO A 459 16.48 11.32 19.44
CA PRO A 459 17.76 12.03 19.52
C PRO A 459 17.64 13.57 19.53
N LEU A 460 16.65 14.11 18.80
CA LEU A 460 16.36 15.55 18.77
C LEU A 460 15.97 16.12 20.15
N GLU A 461 15.40 15.31 21.06
CA GLU A 461 15.06 15.78 22.41
C GLU A 461 16.31 16.10 23.22
N TYR A 462 17.46 15.48 22.94
CA TYR A 462 18.72 15.85 23.58
C TYR A 462 19.22 17.22 23.11
N GLU A 463 19.09 17.53 21.81
CA GLU A 463 19.44 18.85 21.28
C GLU A 463 18.57 19.95 21.92
N LEU A 464 17.27 19.69 22.07
CA LEU A 464 16.30 20.68 22.54
C LEU A 464 16.27 20.81 24.07
N TYR A 465 16.43 19.70 24.81
CA TYR A 465 16.06 19.64 26.22
C TYR A 465 17.16 19.06 27.13
N TYR A 466 18.31 18.61 26.63
CA TYR A 466 19.35 18.04 27.51
C TYR A 466 19.89 19.04 28.55
N SER A 467 19.92 20.33 28.20
CA SER A 467 20.41 21.41 29.06
C SER A 467 19.28 22.24 29.69
N CYS A 468 18.06 21.69 29.78
CA CYS A 468 16.89 22.40 30.28
C CYS A 468 16.99 22.83 31.75
#